data_AF-A0A5F2GE53-F1
#
_entry.id   AF-A0A5F2GE53-F1
#
_cell.length_a   1.000
_cell.length_b   1.000
_cell.length_c   1.000
_cell.angle_alpha   90.00
_cell.angle_beta   90.00
_cell.angle_gamma   90.00
#
_symmetry.space_group_name_H-M   'P 1'
#
loop_
_entity.id
_entity.type
_entity.pdbx_description
1 polymer ?
#
loop_
_entity_poly.entity_id
_entity_poly.type
_entity_poly.pdbx_seq_one_letter_code
_entity_poly.pdbx_strand_id
1 'polypeptide(L)'
;MQLTFNRLFNRLTSNKGYTIDQTILIVAIIAILITLVIITVGWQLLNRSSGTKAGAQLKQVEDANGQFYSGQRLWPQNALSSAGTPTTNMAVLVNQTIPAASWASTIDQSNLRNILPGFRTSGTGTSAVVYHNFGSGSSTTSTITQQVNTMATAGPDQRLVVQFADMPLADAKEADKAIDGSVDATKGRVIYGTTACLNSTSGGATTIPSAQPTANSVILCYAANTIN
;
A
#
# COMPACT_ATOMS: atom_id res chain seq x y z
N MET A 1 -18.65 19.76 -79.27
CA MET A 1 -17.76 18.78 -78.60
C MET A 1 -17.92 18.96 -77.09
N GLN A 2 -19.03 18.46 -76.55
CA GLN A 2 -19.48 18.63 -75.17
C GLN A 2 -20.39 17.42 -74.93
N LEU A 3 -20.12 16.61 -73.91
CA LEU A 3 -21.04 15.65 -73.25
C LEU A 3 -20.29 14.53 -72.48
N THR A 4 -18.96 14.49 -72.50
CA THR A 4 -18.15 13.51 -71.72
C THR A 4 -18.01 13.86 -70.23
N PHE A 5 -18.27 15.10 -69.80
CA PHE A 5 -18.08 15.53 -68.41
C PHE A 5 -19.21 15.08 -67.46
N ASN A 6 -20.43 14.90 -67.95
CA ASN A 6 -21.60 14.54 -67.11
C ASN A 6 -21.60 13.07 -66.63
N ARG A 7 -20.84 12.18 -67.28
CA ARG A 7 -20.77 10.77 -66.87
C ARG A 7 -19.80 10.51 -65.71
N LEU A 8 -18.83 11.41 -65.50
CA LEU A 8 -17.87 11.32 -64.39
C LEU A 8 -18.45 11.83 -63.07
N PHE A 9 -19.27 12.88 -63.10
CA PHE A 9 -19.92 13.40 -61.89
C PHE A 9 -21.00 12.47 -61.32
N ASN A 10 -21.73 11.73 -62.17
CA ASN A 10 -22.72 10.74 -61.72
C ASN A 10 -22.10 9.46 -61.12
N ARG A 11 -20.78 9.25 -61.25
CA ARG A 11 -20.07 8.14 -60.56
C ARG A 11 -19.51 8.55 -59.20
N LEU A 12 -19.37 9.83 -58.91
CA LEU A 12 -18.84 10.33 -57.63
C LEU A 12 -19.94 10.65 -56.61
N THR A 13 -21.21 10.73 -57.03
CA THR A 13 -22.37 10.89 -56.15
C THR A 13 -23.21 9.62 -56.01
N SER A 14 -22.64 8.45 -56.31
CA SER A 14 -23.20 7.20 -55.80
C SER A 14 -22.89 7.12 -54.30
N ASN A 15 -23.69 7.84 -53.52
CA ASN A 15 -24.00 7.47 -52.16
C ASN A 15 -24.58 6.06 -52.24
N LYS A 16 -23.70 5.05 -52.27
CA LYS A 16 -24.07 3.71 -51.84
C LYS A 16 -24.44 3.87 -50.38
N GLY A 17 -25.73 4.06 -50.14
CA GLY A 17 -26.30 3.89 -48.81
C GLY A 17 -25.80 2.54 -48.33
N TYR A 18 -25.06 2.56 -47.22
CA TYR A 18 -24.68 1.36 -46.50
C TYR A 18 -25.95 0.52 -46.36
N THR A 19 -25.95 -0.69 -46.92
CA THR A 19 -27.13 -1.55 -46.83
C THR A 19 -27.41 -1.82 -45.35
N ILE A 20 -28.69 -1.95 -44.96
CA ILE A 20 -29.08 -2.15 -43.55
C ILE A 20 -28.29 -3.31 -42.92
N ASP A 21 -28.06 -4.39 -43.68
CA ASP A 21 -27.20 -5.51 -43.24
C ASP A 21 -25.75 -5.12 -42.94
N GLN A 22 -25.13 -4.24 -43.75
CA GLN A 22 -23.78 -3.75 -43.48
C GLN A 22 -23.73 -2.87 -42.23
N THR A 23 -24.79 -2.11 -41.94
CA THR A 23 -24.85 -1.31 -40.70
C THR A 23 -25.00 -2.17 -39.45
N ILE A 24 -25.85 -3.22 -39.49
CA ILE A 24 -26.03 -4.16 -38.38
C ILE A 24 -24.73 -4.91 -38.09
N LEU A 25 -24.02 -5.33 -39.14
CA LEU A 25 -22.74 -6.02 -39.01
C LEU A 25 -21.66 -5.14 -38.37
N ILE A 26 -21.57 -3.87 -38.76
CA ILE A 26 -20.61 -2.93 -38.16
C ILE A 26 -20.92 -2.70 -36.67
N VAL A 27 -22.19 -2.51 -36.31
CA VAL A 27 -22.58 -2.31 -34.91
C VAL A 27 -22.25 -3.54 -34.05
N ALA A 28 -22.48 -4.75 -34.57
CA ALA A 28 -22.14 -5.99 -33.86
C ALA A 28 -20.64 -6.12 -33.58
N ILE A 29 -19.79 -5.81 -34.57
CA ILE A 29 -18.32 -5.85 -34.41
C ILE A 29 -17.86 -4.81 -33.39
N ILE A 30 -18.38 -3.59 -33.45
CA ILE A 30 -18.04 -2.53 -32.49
C ILE A 30 -18.45 -2.93 -31.07
N ALA A 31 -19.63 -3.54 -30.88
CA ALA A 31 -20.09 -4.00 -29.56
C ALA A 31 -19.16 -5.08 -28.97
N ILE A 32 -18.69 -6.02 -29.78
CA ILE A 32 -17.73 -7.05 -29.35
C ILE A 32 -16.37 -6.42 -29.02
N LEU A 33 -15.90 -5.48 -29.85
CA LEU A 33 -14.62 -4.79 -29.60
C LEU A 33 -14.65 -3.96 -28.32
N ILE A 34 -15.74 -3.21 -28.06
CA ILE A 34 -15.88 -2.39 -26.85
C ILE A 34 -15.91 -3.28 -25.60
N THR A 35 -16.65 -4.38 -25.61
CA THR A 35 -16.70 -5.31 -24.47
C THR A 35 -15.34 -5.94 -24.19
N LEU A 36 -14.59 -6.35 -25.23
CA LEU A 36 -13.21 -6.82 -25.10
C LEU A 36 -12.27 -5.76 -24.51
N VAL A 37 -12.35 -4.51 -24.99
CA VAL A 37 -11.53 -3.40 -24.48
C VAL A 37 -11.86 -3.07 -23.03
N ILE A 38 -13.14 -3.05 -22.63
CA ILE A 38 -13.54 -2.79 -21.24
C ILE A 38 -13.03 -3.90 -20.31
N ILE A 39 -13.16 -5.18 -20.70
CA ILE A 39 -12.71 -6.30 -19.87
C ILE A 39 -11.18 -6.33 -19.75
N THR A 40 -10.45 -6.06 -20.83
CA THR A 40 -8.99 -6.15 -20.83
C THR A 40 -8.31 -4.91 -20.28
N VAL A 41 -8.71 -3.71 -20.71
CA VAL A 41 -8.05 -2.44 -20.35
C VAL A 41 -8.66 -1.83 -19.08
N GLY A 42 -9.97 -1.96 -18.87
CA GLY A 42 -10.66 -1.42 -17.69
C GLY A 42 -10.19 -2.10 -16.39
N TRP A 43 -10.08 -3.42 -16.39
CA TRP A 43 -9.54 -4.17 -15.25
C TRP A 43 -8.04 -3.97 -15.04
N GLN A 44 -7.25 -3.87 -16.12
CA GLN A 44 -5.81 -3.62 -16.00
C GLN A 44 -5.50 -2.22 -15.46
N LEU A 45 -6.28 -1.19 -15.81
CA LEU A 45 -6.10 0.16 -15.28
C LEU A 45 -6.57 0.30 -13.83
N LEU A 46 -7.69 -0.33 -13.46
CA LEU A 46 -8.15 -0.38 -12.07
C LEU A 46 -7.15 -1.12 -11.16
N ASN A 47 -6.54 -2.20 -11.67
CA ASN A 47 -5.54 -2.97 -10.92
C ASN A 47 -4.15 -2.29 -10.93
N ARG A 48 -3.73 -1.60 -12.01
CA ARG A 48 -2.47 -0.82 -12.02
C ARG A 48 -2.54 0.49 -11.23
N SER A 49 -3.71 1.12 -11.15
CA SER A 49 -3.92 2.28 -10.26
C SER A 49 -4.04 1.86 -8.79
N SER A 50 -4.40 0.60 -8.52
CA SER A 50 -4.32 0.03 -7.17
C SER A 50 -2.89 -0.40 -6.82
N GLY A 51 -2.14 -0.82 -7.85
CA GLY A 51 -0.70 -1.13 -8.03
C GLY A 51 0.38 -0.47 -7.16
N THR A 52 0.06 0.60 -6.45
CA THR A 52 1.00 1.42 -5.67
C THR A 52 0.49 1.74 -4.28
N LYS A 53 -0.74 1.35 -3.91
CA LYS A 53 -1.37 1.85 -2.67
C LYS A 53 -0.73 1.24 -1.44
N ALA A 54 -0.51 -0.08 -1.41
CA ALA A 54 0.11 -0.76 -0.28
C ALA A 54 1.57 -0.34 -0.13
N GLY A 55 2.33 -0.32 -1.22
CA GLY A 55 3.69 0.22 -1.22
C GLY A 55 3.77 1.68 -0.77
N ALA A 56 2.84 2.53 -1.21
CA ALA A 56 2.79 3.93 -0.78
C ALA A 56 2.45 4.09 0.70
N GLN A 57 1.53 3.28 1.26
CA GLN A 57 1.24 3.31 2.69
C GLN A 57 2.45 2.87 3.53
N LEU A 58 3.21 1.86 3.07
CA LEU A 58 4.46 1.47 3.73
C LEU A 58 5.48 2.60 3.74
N LYS A 59 5.63 3.29 2.60
CA LYS A 59 6.47 4.49 2.51
C LYS A 59 5.99 5.64 3.37
N GLN A 60 4.67 5.88 3.45
CA GLN A 60 4.11 6.90 4.35
C GLN A 60 4.47 6.63 5.81
N VAL A 61 4.48 5.37 6.26
CA VAL A 61 4.90 5.03 7.63
C VAL A 61 6.41 5.21 7.81
N GLU A 62 7.24 4.82 6.84
CA GLU A 62 8.69 5.07 6.86
C GLU A 62 9.03 6.57 6.90
N ASP A 63 8.34 7.38 6.10
CA ASP A 63 8.49 8.84 6.06
C ASP A 63 8.00 9.46 7.38
N ALA A 64 6.90 8.97 7.96
CA ALA A 64 6.41 9.42 9.25
C ALA A 64 7.40 9.16 10.38
N ASN A 65 8.05 7.99 10.37
CA ASN A 65 9.14 7.67 11.29
C ASN A 65 10.32 8.63 11.13
N GLY A 66 10.72 8.91 9.89
CA GLY A 66 11.77 9.88 9.59
C GLY A 66 11.42 11.31 10.03
N GLN A 67 10.19 11.74 9.79
CA GLN A 67 9.68 13.04 10.23
C GLN A 67 9.64 13.15 11.76
N PHE A 68 9.23 12.09 12.45
CA PHE A 68 9.24 12.04 13.91
C PHE A 68 10.67 12.16 14.44
N TYR A 69 11.60 11.37 13.90
CA TYR A 69 13.01 11.44 14.27
C TYR A 69 13.62 12.82 14.00
N SER A 70 13.28 13.46 12.87
CA SER A 70 13.75 14.81 12.55
C SER A 70 13.26 15.86 13.56
N GLY A 71 12.02 15.75 14.03
CA GLY A 71 11.44 16.68 15.00
C GLY A 71 11.89 16.43 16.44
N GLN A 72 11.93 15.17 16.86
CA GLN A 72 12.13 14.77 18.26
C GLN A 72 13.56 14.29 18.57
N ARG A 73 14.38 14.05 17.53
CA ARG A 73 15.73 13.47 17.61
C ARG A 73 15.80 12.11 18.30
N LEU A 74 14.66 11.42 18.36
CA LEU A 74 14.49 10.11 18.95
C LEU A 74 13.58 9.28 18.04
N TRP A 75 13.86 7.99 17.96
CA TRP A 75 12.96 7.07 17.28
C TRP A 75 11.71 6.80 18.12
N PRO A 76 10.56 6.47 17.50
CA PRO A 76 9.27 6.31 18.20
C PRO A 76 9.29 5.37 19.41
N GLN A 77 10.06 4.28 19.34
CA GLN A 77 10.20 3.32 20.43
C GLN A 77 11.01 3.85 21.62
N ASN A 78 11.91 4.82 21.40
CA ASN A 78 12.73 5.47 22.42
C ASN A 78 12.06 6.72 22.99
N ALA A 79 10.99 7.19 22.36
CA ALA A 79 10.19 8.33 22.81
C ALA A 79 9.32 8.01 24.05
N LEU A 80 9.32 6.75 24.49
CA LEU A 80 8.46 6.26 25.56
C LEU A 80 9.24 6.18 26.88
N SER A 81 8.58 6.49 27.99
CA SER A 81 9.18 6.46 29.34
C SER A 81 9.42 5.04 29.86
N SER A 82 8.78 4.05 29.24
CA SER A 82 8.98 2.62 29.48
C SER A 82 9.24 1.93 28.14
N ALA A 83 9.79 0.70 28.16
CA ALA A 83 9.97 -0.09 26.96
C ALA A 83 8.65 -0.18 26.15
N GLY A 84 8.69 0.34 24.93
CA GLY A 84 7.52 0.38 24.06
C GLY A 84 7.08 -0.99 23.59
N THR A 85 5.77 -1.19 23.51
CA THR A 85 5.16 -2.29 22.75
C THR A 85 5.05 -1.91 21.27
N PRO A 86 4.92 -2.88 20.35
CA PRO A 86 4.77 -2.59 18.93
C PRO A 86 3.62 -1.62 18.59
N THR A 87 2.53 -1.69 19.34
CA THR A 87 1.38 -0.80 19.19
C THR A 87 1.65 0.59 19.74
N THR A 88 2.23 0.71 20.94
CA THR A 88 2.55 2.03 21.54
C THR A 88 3.61 2.78 20.75
N ASN A 89 4.52 2.06 20.08
CA ASN A 89 5.49 2.67 19.16
C ASN A 89 4.81 3.31 17.94
N MET A 90 3.66 2.78 17.51
CA MET A 90 2.85 3.44 16.47
C MET A 90 2.01 4.58 17.04
N ALA A 91 1.50 4.42 18.25
CA ALA A 91 0.67 5.41 18.93
C ALA A 91 1.35 6.78 19.04
N VAL A 92 2.65 6.83 19.28
CA VAL A 92 3.38 8.11 19.43
C VAL A 92 3.42 8.93 18.13
N LEU A 93 3.28 8.30 16.96
CA LEU A 93 3.26 9.00 15.66
C LEU A 93 1.93 9.73 15.39
N VAL A 94 0.86 9.33 16.07
CA VAL A 94 -0.51 9.81 15.79
C VAL A 94 -1.09 10.66 16.90
N ASN A 95 -0.56 10.55 18.12
CA ASN A 95 -1.03 11.32 19.26
C ASN A 95 -0.66 12.80 19.13
N GLN A 96 -1.66 13.66 19.30
CA GLN A 96 -1.51 15.12 19.25
C GLN A 96 -1.35 15.73 20.64
N THR A 97 -1.63 14.95 21.69
CA THR A 97 -1.53 15.39 23.08
C THR A 97 -0.98 14.25 23.92
N ILE A 98 0.07 14.52 24.68
CA ILE A 98 0.69 13.58 25.62
C ILE A 98 0.86 14.35 26.93
N PRO A 99 0.22 13.95 28.04
CA PRO A 99 0.37 14.66 29.30
C PRO A 99 1.83 14.67 29.79
N ALA A 100 2.27 15.75 30.43
CA ALA A 100 3.67 15.93 30.86
C ALA A 100 4.24 14.81 31.76
N ALA A 101 3.40 14.19 32.58
CA ALA A 101 3.77 13.09 33.49
C ALA A 101 3.56 11.69 32.89
N SER A 102 3.48 11.57 31.56
CA SER A 102 2.95 10.37 30.91
C SER A 102 4.01 9.48 30.24
N TRP A 103 3.52 8.37 29.66
CA TRP A 103 4.20 7.31 28.93
C TRP A 103 5.17 7.73 27.81
N ALA A 104 5.23 9.01 27.45
CA ALA A 104 6.15 9.57 26.47
C ALA A 104 6.68 10.95 26.92
N SER A 105 7.14 11.03 28.16
CA SER A 105 7.69 12.26 28.75
C SER A 105 9.06 12.67 28.21
N THR A 106 9.72 11.83 27.40
CA THR A 106 11.09 12.06 26.90
C THR A 106 11.14 12.88 25.60
N ILE A 107 9.98 13.20 25.02
CA ILE A 107 9.85 13.98 23.79
C ILE A 107 9.29 15.38 24.05
N ASP A 108 9.52 16.29 23.10
CA ASP A 108 8.94 17.62 23.11
C ASP A 108 7.43 17.56 22.84
N GLN A 109 6.66 17.83 23.88
CA GLN A 109 5.20 17.79 23.88
C GLN A 109 4.55 19.05 23.26
N SER A 110 5.32 20.11 23.01
CA SER A 110 4.80 21.34 22.42
C SER A 110 4.57 21.26 20.91
N ASN A 111 5.15 20.25 20.25
CA ASN A 111 5.13 20.07 18.79
C ASN A 111 4.55 18.70 18.38
N LEU A 112 3.58 18.21 19.15
CA LEU A 112 2.88 16.97 18.82
C LEU A 112 1.85 17.21 17.72
N ARG A 113 1.86 16.33 16.72
CA ARG A 113 0.92 16.35 15.60
C ARG A 113 0.69 14.92 15.13
N ASN A 114 -0.47 14.67 14.53
CA ASN A 114 -0.70 13.40 13.86
C ASN A 114 0.12 13.38 12.56
N ILE A 115 1.18 12.58 12.53
CA ILE A 115 2.09 12.44 11.39
C ILE A 115 1.55 11.41 10.36
N LEU A 116 0.50 10.66 10.72
CA LEU A 116 -0.18 9.71 9.84
C LEU A 116 -1.66 10.09 9.64
N PRO A 117 -1.98 11.29 9.11
CA PRO A 117 -3.37 11.75 8.97
C PRO A 117 -4.20 10.92 7.96
N GLY A 118 -3.55 10.21 7.03
CA GLY A 118 -4.21 9.34 6.06
C GLY A 118 -4.61 7.96 6.60
N PHE A 119 -4.19 7.63 7.83
CA PHE A 119 -4.51 6.35 8.46
C PHE A 119 -5.66 6.53 9.44
N ARG A 120 -6.51 5.51 9.53
CA ARG A 120 -7.56 5.50 10.54
C ARG A 120 -6.92 5.22 11.89
N THR A 121 -7.34 5.96 12.92
CA THR A 121 -6.88 5.76 14.29
C THR A 121 -8.06 5.56 15.22
N SER A 122 -7.87 4.77 16.28
CA SER A 122 -8.86 4.58 17.35
C SER A 122 -8.15 4.61 18.71
N GLY A 123 -8.82 5.11 19.74
CA GLY A 123 -8.23 5.30 21.06
C GLY A 123 -7.32 6.53 21.15
N THR A 124 -6.71 6.72 22.32
CA THR A 124 -5.85 7.87 22.64
C THR A 124 -4.71 7.41 23.56
N GLY A 125 -3.61 8.15 23.57
CA GLY A 125 -2.46 7.82 24.43
C GLY A 125 -1.84 6.48 24.06
N THR A 126 -1.50 5.66 25.06
CA THR A 126 -0.94 4.31 24.87
C THR A 126 -1.89 3.33 24.17
N SER A 127 -3.20 3.59 24.22
CA SER A 127 -4.23 2.76 23.59
C SER A 127 -4.54 3.18 22.16
N ALA A 128 -3.85 4.17 21.60
CA ALA A 128 -4.06 4.56 20.21
C ALA A 128 -3.57 3.45 19.27
N VAL A 129 -4.45 3.01 18.38
CA VAL A 129 -4.19 1.98 17.37
C VAL A 129 -4.34 2.60 15.99
N VAL A 130 -3.40 2.29 15.09
CA VAL A 130 -3.39 2.75 13.71
C VAL A 130 -3.84 1.60 12.81
N TYR A 131 -4.71 1.87 11.85
CA TYR A 131 -5.26 0.89 10.92
C TYR A 131 -5.02 1.27 9.47
N HIS A 132 -4.78 0.27 8.63
CA HIS A 132 -4.85 0.42 7.17
C HIS A 132 -6.25 0.07 6.64
N ASN A 133 -6.49 0.45 5.39
CA ASN A 133 -7.80 0.31 4.74
C ASN A 133 -7.85 -0.80 3.67
N PHE A 134 -6.82 -1.65 3.57
CA PHE A 134 -6.83 -2.81 2.68
C PHE A 134 -7.78 -3.92 3.16
N GLY A 135 -8.38 -4.63 2.21
CA GLY A 135 -9.25 -5.80 2.47
C GLY A 135 -10.74 -5.48 2.68
N SER A 136 -11.50 -6.52 3.06
CA SER A 136 -12.94 -6.44 3.31
C SER A 136 -13.26 -5.89 4.71
N GLY A 137 -13.00 -4.60 4.93
CA GLY A 137 -13.82 -3.74 5.80
C GLY A 137 -13.90 -4.02 7.31
N SER A 138 -13.20 -4.99 7.90
CA SER A 138 -13.16 -5.09 9.37
C SER A 138 -12.16 -4.10 9.94
N SER A 139 -12.71 -2.98 10.40
CA SER A 139 -11.98 -1.81 10.87
C SER A 139 -11.00 -2.13 12.02
N THR A 140 -11.18 -3.22 12.75
CA THR A 140 -10.44 -3.49 14.00
C THR A 140 -9.28 -4.47 13.88
N THR A 141 -9.15 -5.20 12.76
CA THR A 141 -8.14 -6.26 12.63
C THR A 141 -6.97 -5.88 11.72
N SER A 142 -7.17 -4.91 10.83
CA SER A 142 -6.16 -4.30 9.93
C SER A 142 -5.16 -3.37 10.64
N THR A 143 -4.59 -3.81 11.76
CA THR A 143 -3.71 -3.00 12.61
C THR A 143 -2.31 -2.86 12.01
N ILE A 144 -1.72 -1.68 12.21
CA ILE A 144 -0.32 -1.40 11.93
C ILE A 144 0.43 -1.35 13.26
N THR A 145 1.53 -2.10 13.34
CA THR A 145 2.42 -2.15 14.50
C THR A 145 3.87 -1.98 14.06
N GLN A 146 4.74 -1.50 14.94
CA GLN A 146 6.16 -1.37 14.59
C GLN A 146 7.10 -1.69 15.74
N GLN A 147 8.22 -2.33 15.43
CA GLN A 147 9.24 -2.66 16.41
C GLN A 147 10.63 -2.60 15.78
N VAL A 148 11.65 -2.35 16.60
CA VAL A 148 13.03 -2.50 16.18
C VAL A 148 13.35 -3.99 16.09
N ASN A 149 13.78 -4.44 14.93
CA ASN A 149 14.20 -5.82 14.69
C ASN A 149 15.28 -5.85 13.61
N THR A 150 16.08 -6.92 13.62
CA THR A 150 16.93 -7.25 12.46
C THR A 150 16.09 -8.02 11.46
N MET A 151 16.04 -7.57 10.21
CA MET A 151 15.40 -8.28 9.11
C MET A 151 16.49 -8.71 8.13
N ALA A 152 17.04 -9.90 8.32
CA ALA A 152 18.23 -10.40 7.62
C ALA A 152 18.10 -10.38 6.08
N THR A 153 16.87 -10.50 5.56
CA THR A 153 16.57 -10.41 4.12
C THR A 153 16.80 -9.02 3.54
N ALA A 154 16.76 -7.99 4.38
CA ALA A 154 16.94 -6.59 4.03
C ALA A 154 18.34 -6.05 4.40
N GLY A 155 19.05 -6.74 5.30
CA GLY A 155 20.41 -6.44 5.76
C GLY A 155 20.66 -6.89 7.21
N PRO A 156 21.92 -6.83 7.69
CA PRO A 156 22.26 -7.21 9.07
C PRO A 156 21.89 -6.15 10.12
N ASP A 157 21.62 -4.92 9.70
CA ASP A 157 21.39 -3.78 10.59
C ASP A 157 20.05 -3.88 11.33
N GLN A 158 19.93 -3.17 12.46
CA GLN A 158 18.65 -2.98 13.12
C GLN A 158 17.78 -2.01 12.33
N ARG A 159 16.50 -2.35 12.17
CA ARG A 159 15.54 -1.52 11.45
C ARG A 159 14.23 -1.39 12.21
N LEU A 160 13.52 -0.30 11.94
CA LEU A 160 12.10 -0.22 12.22
C LEU A 160 11.37 -1.17 11.26
N VAL A 161 10.92 -2.30 11.79
CA VAL A 161 10.08 -3.23 11.06
C VAL A 161 8.62 -2.88 11.34
N VAL A 162 7.91 -2.55 10.28
CA VAL A 162 6.49 -2.20 10.31
C VAL A 162 5.69 -3.39 9.85
N GLN A 163 4.67 -3.77 10.61
CA GLN A 163 3.81 -4.91 10.36
C GLN A 163 2.37 -4.45 10.11
N PHE A 164 1.80 -4.85 8.98
CA PHE A 164 0.40 -4.67 8.60
C PHE A 164 -0.31 -6.02 8.74
N ALA A 165 -1.29 -6.11 9.64
CA ALA A 165 -2.07 -7.32 9.88
C ALA A 165 -3.26 -7.44 8.91
N ASP A 166 -3.66 -8.66 8.53
CA ASP A 166 -4.80 -8.89 7.62
C ASP A 166 -4.72 -8.17 6.27
N MET A 167 -3.50 -8.04 5.72
CA MET A 167 -3.28 -7.54 4.38
C MET A 167 -3.78 -8.57 3.35
N PRO A 168 -4.62 -8.22 2.36
CA PRO A 168 -4.94 -9.14 1.28
C PRO A 168 -3.69 -9.56 0.52
N LEU A 169 -3.59 -10.85 0.16
CA LEU A 169 -2.39 -11.38 -0.49
C LEU A 169 -2.07 -10.67 -1.82
N ALA A 170 -3.08 -10.22 -2.55
CA ALA A 170 -2.90 -9.45 -3.77
C ALA A 170 -2.17 -8.13 -3.50
N ASP A 171 -2.62 -7.35 -2.52
CA ASP A 171 -2.00 -6.09 -2.11
C ASP A 171 -0.58 -6.30 -1.56
N ALA A 172 -0.35 -7.41 -0.84
CA ALA A 172 0.97 -7.74 -0.32
C ALA A 172 2.00 -8.05 -1.43
N LYS A 173 1.63 -8.89 -2.40
CA LYS A 173 2.48 -9.20 -3.57
C LYS A 173 2.76 -7.96 -4.41
N GLU A 174 1.80 -7.05 -4.46
CA GLU A 174 1.92 -5.81 -5.18
C GLU A 174 2.91 -4.85 -4.50
N ALA A 175 2.80 -4.67 -3.18
CA ALA A 175 3.74 -3.87 -2.39
C ALA A 175 5.18 -4.40 -2.51
N ASP A 176 5.34 -5.72 -2.43
CA ASP A 176 6.61 -6.41 -2.62
C ASP A 176 7.22 -6.11 -3.99
N LYS A 177 6.45 -6.32 -5.07
CA LYS A 177 6.91 -5.96 -6.41
C LYS A 177 7.25 -4.47 -6.57
N ALA A 178 6.50 -3.58 -5.92
CA ALA A 178 6.72 -2.14 -6.01
C ALA A 178 7.98 -1.68 -5.27
N ILE A 179 8.32 -2.32 -4.14
CA ILE A 179 9.43 -1.92 -3.28
C ILE A 179 10.71 -2.69 -3.62
N ASP A 180 10.61 -4.00 -3.78
CA ASP A 180 11.75 -4.91 -3.99
C ASP A 180 11.94 -5.30 -5.47
N GLY A 181 11.01 -4.92 -6.35
CA GLY A 181 11.11 -5.10 -7.80
C GLY A 181 10.70 -6.48 -8.31
N SER A 182 10.47 -7.45 -7.42
CA SER A 182 10.03 -8.80 -7.74
C SER A 182 9.11 -9.34 -6.65
N VAL A 183 8.25 -10.31 -6.99
CA VAL A 183 7.38 -10.95 -5.99
C VAL A 183 8.13 -12.13 -5.35
N ASP A 184 8.56 -11.97 -4.11
CA ASP A 184 9.11 -13.03 -3.26
C ASP A 184 8.82 -12.74 -1.77
N ALA A 185 7.81 -13.40 -1.22
CA ALA A 185 7.42 -13.31 0.19
C ALA A 185 8.51 -13.57 1.26
N THR A 186 9.66 -14.11 0.86
CA THR A 186 10.70 -14.60 1.77
C THR A 186 11.98 -13.77 1.76
N LYS A 187 12.08 -12.74 0.92
CA LYS A 187 13.30 -11.96 0.70
C LYS A 187 13.01 -10.47 0.51
N GLY A 188 14.05 -9.64 0.55
CA GLY A 188 13.92 -8.20 0.32
C GLY A 188 13.55 -7.42 1.58
N ARG A 189 13.08 -6.20 1.38
CA ARG A 189 12.59 -5.30 2.44
C ARG A 189 11.15 -5.61 2.81
N VAL A 190 10.39 -6.26 1.94
CA VAL A 190 9.00 -6.64 2.14
C VAL A 190 8.92 -8.16 2.22
N ILE A 191 8.40 -8.67 3.34
CA ILE A 191 8.11 -10.10 3.51
C ILE A 191 6.67 -10.26 3.95
N TYR A 192 6.03 -11.38 3.63
CA TYR A 192 4.62 -11.59 4.01
C TYR A 192 4.28 -13.06 4.19
N GLY A 193 3.45 -13.37 5.19
CA GLY A 193 3.09 -14.74 5.53
C GLY A 193 1.92 -14.79 6.49
N THR A 194 1.61 -15.96 7.05
CA THR A 194 0.50 -16.13 8.00
C THR A 194 0.92 -15.90 9.46
N THR A 195 2.20 -15.67 9.71
CA THR A 195 2.77 -15.52 11.05
C THR A 195 3.26 -14.09 11.23
N ALA A 196 3.10 -13.55 12.44
CA ALA A 196 3.66 -12.26 12.80
C ALA A 196 5.18 -12.27 12.61
N CYS A 197 5.71 -11.22 12.00
CA CYS A 197 7.15 -11.10 11.78
C CYS A 197 7.86 -10.46 12.98
N LEU A 198 7.12 -9.67 13.79
CA LEU A 198 7.62 -9.07 15.01
C LEU A 198 7.71 -10.13 16.11
N ASN A 199 8.89 -10.33 16.69
CA ASN A 199 9.20 -11.44 17.58
C ASN A 199 9.02 -11.15 19.09
N SER A 200 8.24 -10.12 19.44
CA SER A 200 8.02 -9.60 20.82
C SER A 200 9.25 -9.05 21.57
N THR A 201 10.46 -9.27 21.07
CA THR A 201 11.72 -8.80 21.68
C THR A 201 12.35 -7.70 20.82
N SER A 202 12.34 -6.46 21.32
CA SER A 202 13.00 -5.34 20.65
C SER A 202 14.48 -5.64 20.37
N GLY A 203 14.92 -5.40 19.14
CA GLY A 203 16.28 -5.68 18.66
C GLY A 203 16.52 -7.13 18.21
N GLY A 204 15.56 -8.04 18.37
CA GLY A 204 15.73 -9.44 17.93
C GLY A 204 15.52 -9.65 16.43
N ALA A 205 15.67 -10.90 15.96
CA ALA A 205 15.47 -11.25 14.56
C ALA A 205 13.98 -11.35 14.16
N THR A 206 13.63 -10.74 13.05
CA THR A 206 12.31 -10.83 12.41
C THR A 206 12.03 -12.28 12.00
N THR A 207 10.81 -12.77 12.24
CA THR A 207 10.38 -14.06 11.72
C THR A 207 10.14 -13.97 10.21
N ILE A 208 10.92 -14.72 9.44
CA ILE A 208 10.83 -14.75 7.97
C ILE A 208 9.99 -15.95 7.54
N PRO A 209 9.01 -15.78 6.63
CA PRO A 209 8.28 -16.89 6.03
C PRO A 209 9.23 -17.85 5.32
N SER A 210 9.01 -19.17 5.46
CA SER A 210 9.81 -20.19 4.79
C SER A 210 9.31 -20.53 3.38
N ALA A 211 8.12 -20.07 3.00
CA ALA A 211 7.50 -20.34 1.71
C ALA A 211 6.51 -19.24 1.32
N GLN A 212 6.10 -19.25 0.05
CA GLN A 212 5.08 -18.34 -0.48
C GLN A 212 3.71 -18.66 0.14
N PRO A 213 2.99 -17.68 0.72
CA PRO A 213 1.69 -17.92 1.31
C PRO A 213 0.60 -18.13 0.24
N THR A 214 -0.37 -18.99 0.58
CA THR A 214 -1.57 -19.25 -0.23
C THR A 214 -2.86 -18.71 0.42
N ALA A 215 -2.77 -18.21 1.65
CA ALA A 215 -3.89 -17.61 2.36
C ALA A 215 -4.36 -16.32 1.68
N ASN A 216 -5.66 -16.04 1.73
CA ASN A 216 -6.25 -14.84 1.12
C ASN A 216 -5.82 -13.54 1.83
N SER A 217 -5.52 -13.64 3.13
CA SER A 217 -4.99 -12.55 3.95
C SER A 217 -3.70 -13.02 4.62
N VAL A 218 -2.75 -12.09 4.73
CA VAL A 218 -1.41 -12.29 5.25
C VAL A 218 -1.04 -11.14 6.19
N ILE A 219 -0.03 -11.38 6.99
CA ILE A 219 0.72 -10.35 7.67
C ILE A 219 1.81 -9.89 6.72
N LEU A 220 1.84 -8.60 6.39
CA LEU A 220 2.90 -7.99 5.60
C LEU A 220 3.84 -7.24 6.51
N CYS A 221 5.13 -7.39 6.27
CA CYS A 221 6.18 -6.77 7.05
C CYS A 221 7.18 -6.03 6.19
N TYR A 222 7.59 -4.87 6.69
CA TYR A 222 8.40 -3.94 5.94
C TYR A 222 9.57 -3.42 6.76
N ALA A 223 10.78 -3.60 6.23
CA ALA A 223 11.99 -2.95 6.74
C ALA A 223 12.03 -1.48 6.29
N ALA A 224 11.51 -0.59 7.15
CA ALA A 224 11.42 0.84 6.93
C ALA A 224 12.78 1.52 7.11
N ASN A 225 13.04 2.12 8.28
CA ASN A 225 14.25 2.91 8.54
C ASN A 225 15.33 2.08 9.26
N THR A 226 16.60 2.33 8.95
CA THR A 226 17.73 1.79 9.73
C THR A 226 17.90 2.58 11.03
N ILE A 227 18.17 1.87 12.12
CA ILE A 227 18.46 2.44 13.43
C ILE A 227 19.96 2.26 13.67
N ASN A 228 20.66 3.40 13.66
CA ASN A 228 22.08 3.51 14.04
C ASN A 228 22.20 4.19 15.40
#